data_AF-A0A959TPR1-F1
#
_entry.id   AF-A0A959TPR1-F1
#
_cell.length_a   1.000
_cell.length_b   1.000
_cell.length_c   1.000
_cell.angle_alpha   90.00
_cell.angle_beta   90.00
_cell.angle_gamma   90.00
#
_symmetry.space_group_name_H-M   'P 1'
#
loop_
_entity.id
_entity.type
_entity.pdbx_description
1 polymer ?
#
loop_
_entity_poly.entity_id
_entity_poly.type
_entity_poly.pdbx_seq_one_letter_code
_entity_poly.pdbx_strand_id
1 'polypeptide(L)'
;MDALDLSRRLKVLRRTVEMLQTELRHGHMDDELVRRIDTQLEDGIATDPRSAGLRTQVDVLRESTLTPRPELLRDAIRACDKLKDAIEGVVSALR
;
A
#
# COMPACT_ATOMS: atom_id res chain seq x y z
N MET A 1 -6.33 -0.70 -18.83
CA MET A 1 -7.17 -1.13 -17.69
C MET A 1 -8.39 -0.24 -17.65
N ASP A 2 -9.61 -0.79 -17.53
CA ASP A 2 -10.80 0.06 -17.36
C ASP A 2 -10.91 0.58 -15.91
N ALA A 3 -11.81 1.54 -15.66
CA ALA A 3 -11.97 2.15 -14.34
C ALA A 3 -12.48 1.16 -13.27
N LEU A 4 -13.29 0.16 -13.67
CA LEU A 4 -13.86 -0.83 -12.77
C LEU A 4 -12.80 -1.84 -12.32
N ASP A 5 -11.97 -2.32 -13.25
CA ASP A 5 -10.83 -3.19 -12.97
C ASP A 5 -9.83 -2.49 -12.06
N LEU A 6 -9.46 -1.24 -12.37
CA LEU A 6 -8.58 -0.46 -11.51
C LEU A 6 -9.17 -0.27 -10.10
N SER A 7 -10.46 0.07 -9.99
CA SER A 7 -11.14 0.20 -8.69
C SER A 7 -11.11 -1.11 -7.89
N ARG A 8 -11.31 -2.27 -8.55
CA ARG A 8 -11.23 -3.58 -7.88
C ARG A 8 -9.81 -3.88 -7.39
N ARG A 9 -8.79 -3.68 -8.23
CA ARG A 9 -7.39 -3.88 -7.85
C ARG A 9 -6.97 -2.98 -6.68
N LEU A 10 -7.36 -1.70 -6.72
CA LEU A 10 -7.10 -0.74 -5.64
C LEU A 10 -7.77 -1.15 -4.32
N LYS A 11 -8.99 -1.68 -4.35
CA LYS A 11 -9.67 -2.21 -3.15
C LYS A 11 -8.93 -3.41 -2.55
N VAL A 12 -8.40 -4.29 -3.41
CA VAL A 12 -7.58 -5.44 -2.98
C VAL A 12 -6.28 -4.94 -2.35
N LEU A 13 -5.59 -4.00 -2.99
CA LEU A 13 -4.38 -3.37 -2.46
C LEU A 13 -4.63 -2.73 -1.09
N ARG A 14 -5.69 -1.94 -0.94
CA ARG A 14 -6.08 -1.31 0.34
C ARG A 14 -6.27 -2.33 1.45
N ARG A 15 -6.90 -3.47 1.15
CA ARG A 15 -7.09 -4.55 2.12
C ARG A 15 -5.76 -5.20 2.53
N THR A 16 -4.84 -5.39 1.60
CA THR A 16 -3.50 -5.93 1.93
C THR A 16 -2.70 -4.95 2.81
N VAL A 17 -2.77 -3.65 2.53
CA VAL A 17 -2.16 -2.60 3.39
C VAL A 17 -2.79 -2.58 4.79
N GLU A 18 -4.10 -2.77 4.90
CA GLU A 18 -4.81 -2.86 6.19
C GLU A 18 -4.40 -4.09 7.01
N MET A 19 -4.18 -5.24 6.35
CA MET A 19 -3.62 -6.42 7.00
C MET A 19 -2.21 -6.13 7.54
N LEU A 20 -1.32 -5.55 6.72
CA LEU A 20 0.04 -5.20 7.17
C LEU A 20 0.02 -4.24 8.35
N GLN A 21 -0.84 -3.21 8.30
CA GLN A 21 -0.98 -2.28 9.41
C GLN A 21 -1.44 -2.95 10.70
N THR A 22 -2.31 -3.97 10.61
CA THR A 22 -2.78 -4.73 11.76
C THR A 22 -1.63 -5.51 12.40
N GLU A 23 -0.81 -6.19 11.60
CA GLU A 23 0.40 -6.89 12.07
C GLU A 23 1.38 -5.92 12.75
N LEU A 24 1.65 -4.77 12.11
CA LEU A 24 2.55 -3.75 12.66
C LEU A 24 2.06 -3.21 14.00
N ARG A 25 0.74 -3.03 14.19
CA ARG A 25 0.15 -2.61 15.47
C ARG A 25 0.29 -3.67 16.57
N HIS A 26 0.38 -4.94 16.20
CA HIS A 26 0.71 -6.03 17.12
C HIS A 26 2.22 -6.21 17.32
N GLY A 27 3.06 -5.35 16.74
CA GLY A 27 4.51 -5.42 16.86
C GLY A 27 5.17 -6.44 15.94
N HIS A 28 4.44 -6.93 14.93
CA HIS A 28 4.90 -7.94 13.99
C HIS A 28 5.10 -7.33 12.60
N MET A 29 6.28 -7.55 12.01
CA MET A 29 6.53 -7.21 10.61
C MET A 29 6.32 -8.46 9.76
N ASP A 30 5.38 -8.38 8.82
CA ASP A 30 5.10 -9.44 7.85
C ASP A 30 5.66 -9.06 6.47
N ASP A 31 6.84 -9.61 6.17
CA ASP A 31 7.54 -9.36 4.90
C ASP A 31 6.77 -9.88 3.69
N GLU A 32 5.93 -10.91 3.85
CA GLU A 32 5.12 -11.45 2.77
C GLU A 32 3.98 -10.49 2.40
N LEU A 33 3.40 -9.79 3.38
CA LEU A 33 2.45 -8.73 3.11
C LEU A 33 3.09 -7.54 2.38
N VAL A 34 4.32 -7.16 2.74
CA VAL A 34 5.08 -6.13 2.03
C VAL A 34 5.32 -6.54 0.57
N ARG A 35 5.82 -7.75 0.34
CA ARG A 35 6.06 -8.30 -1.01
C ARG A 35 4.79 -8.39 -1.84
N ARG A 36 3.66 -8.70 -1.20
CA ARG A 36 2.35 -8.75 -1.85
C ARG A 36 1.86 -7.38 -2.27
N ILE A 37 2.10 -6.34 -1.46
CA ILE A 37 1.80 -4.94 -1.82
C ILE A 37 2.61 -4.53 -3.05
N ASP A 38 3.91 -4.82 -3.08
CA ASP A 38 4.78 -4.56 -4.24
C ASP A 38 4.26 -5.25 -5.49
N THR A 39 3.93 -6.55 -5.38
CA THR A 39 3.45 -7.35 -6.50
C THR A 39 2.12 -6.84 -7.04
N GLN A 40 1.17 -6.49 -6.17
CA GLN A 40 -0.13 -5.93 -6.58
C GLN A 40 0.03 -4.58 -7.27
N LEU A 41 0.98 -3.77 -6.79
CA LEU A 41 1.27 -2.48 -7.39
C LEU A 41 1.88 -2.65 -8.80
N GLU A 42 2.81 -3.58 -8.96
CA GLU A 42 3.44 -3.89 -10.26
C GLU A 42 2.50 -4.58 -11.24
N ASP A 43 1.54 -5.36 -10.74
CA ASP A 43 0.49 -6.01 -11.53
C ASP A 43 -0.62 -5.01 -11.90
N GLY A 44 -0.26 -4.08 -12.77
CA GLY A 44 -1.19 -3.23 -13.51
C GLY A 44 -1.58 -1.91 -12.83
N ILE A 45 -1.43 -1.78 -11.51
CA ILE A 45 -1.78 -0.53 -10.80
C ILE A 45 -0.77 0.58 -11.14
N ALA A 46 0.53 0.33 -11.04
CA ALA A 46 1.56 1.33 -11.33
C ALA A 46 1.66 1.68 -12.82
N THR A 47 1.17 0.82 -13.71
CA THR A 47 1.14 1.09 -15.16
C THR A 47 -0.02 2.00 -15.56
N ASP A 48 -1.01 2.19 -14.69
CA ASP A 48 -2.12 3.11 -14.95
C ASP A 48 -1.75 4.54 -14.50
N PRO A 49 -1.82 5.55 -15.39
CA PRO A 49 -1.45 6.93 -15.06
C PRO A 49 -2.20 7.51 -13.86
N ARG A 50 -3.44 7.06 -13.60
CA ARG A 50 -4.28 7.56 -12.51
C ARG A 50 -3.76 7.15 -11.13
N SER A 51 -2.92 6.12 -11.06
CA SER A 51 -2.31 5.57 -9.84
C SER A 51 -0.80 5.77 -9.77
N ALA A 52 -0.21 6.58 -10.66
CA ALA A 52 1.24 6.83 -10.69
C ALA A 52 1.81 7.27 -9.33
N GLY A 53 1.06 8.07 -8.57
CA GLY A 53 1.46 8.54 -7.23
C GLY A 53 1.49 7.45 -6.14
N LEU A 54 0.89 6.29 -6.37
CA LEU A 54 0.89 5.19 -5.39
C LEU A 54 2.26 4.51 -5.29
N ARG A 55 3.07 4.52 -6.35
CA ARG A 55 4.43 3.97 -6.34
C ARG A 55 5.28 4.60 -5.25
N THR A 56 5.29 5.92 -5.19
CA THR A 56 6.05 6.66 -4.18
C THR A 56 5.60 6.32 -2.75
N GLN A 57 4.31 6.07 -2.52
CA GLN A 57 3.84 5.69 -1.18
C GLN A 57 4.25 4.26 -0.80
N VAL A 58 4.28 3.35 -1.76
CA VAL A 58 4.78 1.98 -1.54
C VAL A 58 6.29 1.96 -1.32
N ASP A 59 7.05 2.79 -2.04
CA ASP A 59 8.50 2.91 -1.82
C ASP A 59 8.80 3.41 -0.40
N VAL A 60 8.07 4.43 0.08
CA VAL A 60 8.19 4.94 1.47
C VAL A 60 7.83 3.86 2.51
N LEU A 61 6.78 3.07 2.24
CA LEU A 61 6.42 1.95 3.11
C LEU A 61 7.56 0.93 3.18
N ARG A 62 8.12 0.54 2.04
CA ARG A 62 9.23 -0.41 1.93
C ARG A 62 10.48 0.10 2.65
N GLU A 63 10.84 1.37 2.47
CA GLU A 63 11.96 1.98 3.19
C GLU A 63 11.77 1.92 4.72
N SER A 64 10.53 2.12 5.18
CA SER A 64 10.18 2.04 6.60
C SER A 64 10.23 0.61 7.15
N THR A 65 10.20 -0.41 6.29
CA THR A 65 10.24 -1.84 6.69
C THR A 65 11.64 -2.46 6.57
N LEU A 66 12.57 -1.87 5.79
CA LEU A 66 13.92 -2.40 5.54
C LEU A 66 14.81 -2.54 6.79
N THR A 67 14.52 -1.81 7.87
CA THR A 67 15.26 -1.95 9.14
C THR A 67 14.25 -2.19 10.26
N PRO A 68 14.07 -3.42 10.75
CA PRO A 68 13.13 -3.70 11.82
C PRO A 68 13.69 -3.18 13.15
N ARG A 69 13.44 -1.90 13.45
CA ARG A 69 13.62 -1.32 14.79
C ARG A 69 12.24 -1.04 15.38
N PRO A 70 12.03 -1.23 16.70
CA PRO A 70 10.73 -0.96 17.34
C PRO A 70 10.19 0.45 17.08
N GLU A 71 11.09 1.42 16.95
CA GLU A 71 10.78 2.81 16.63
C GLU A 71 10.33 3.04 15.17
N LEU A 72 10.76 2.19 14.24
CA LEU A 72 10.39 2.26 12.81
C LEU A 72 9.01 1.62 12.52
N LEU A 73 8.47 0.82 13.44
CA LEU A 73 7.10 0.29 13.33
C LEU A 73 6.06 1.42 13.30
N ARG A 74 6.29 2.51 14.04
CA ARG A 74 5.40 3.68 14.02
C ARG A 74 5.42 4.40 12.67
N ASP A 75 6.58 4.45 12.02
CA ASP A 75 6.71 5.07 10.71
C ASP A 75 6.11 4.19 9.61
N ALA A 76 6.28 2.86 9.71
CA ALA A 76 5.59 1.91 8.84
C ALA A 76 4.06 1.99 8.99
N ILE A 77 3.52 2.13 10.21
CA ILE A 77 2.08 2.32 10.46
C ILE A 77 1.58 3.62 9.78
N ARG A 78 2.35 4.71 9.88
CA ARG A 78 2.02 5.99 9.22
C ARG A 78 2.11 5.88 7.70
N ALA A 79 3.08 5.14 7.17
CA ALA A 79 3.19 4.88 5.75
C ALA A 79 1.97 4.09 5.24
N CYS A 80 1.51 3.09 5.99
CA CYS A 80 0.25 2.40 5.70
C CYS A 80 -0.96 3.34 5.67
N ASP A 81 -1.07 4.27 6.63
CA ASP A 81 -2.15 5.27 6.63
C ASP A 81 -2.12 6.14 5.37
N LYS A 82 -0.97 6.72 5.03
CA LYS A 82 -0.79 7.54 3.82
C LYS A 82 -1.10 6.78 2.54
N LEU A 83 -0.67 5.53 2.44
CA LEU A 83 -0.94 4.68 1.29
C LEU A 83 -2.45 4.40 1.14
N LYS A 84 -3.15 4.09 2.24
CA LYS A 84 -4.62 3.90 2.20
C LYS A 84 -5.34 5.17 1.76
N ASP A 85 -4.94 6.33 2.29
CA ASP A 85 -5.54 7.62 1.92
C ASP A 85 -5.32 7.93 0.44
N ALA A 86 -4.11 7.68 -0.08
CA ALA A 86 -3.81 7.84 -1.49
C ALA A 86 -4.65 6.89 -2.36
N ILE A 87 -4.81 5.64 -1.94
CA ILE A 87 -5.66 4.67 -2.65
C ILE A 87 -7.12 5.14 -2.67
N GLU A 88 -7.65 5.62 -1.54
CA GLU A 88 -9.04 6.12 -1.47
C GLU A 88 -9.24 7.36 -2.34
N GLY A 89 -8.24 8.24 -2.41
CA GLY A 89 -8.24 9.39 -3.32
C GLY A 89 -8.36 8.96 -4.79
N VAL A 90 -7.59 7.96 -5.22
CA VAL A 90 -7.70 7.41 -6.58
C VAL A 90 -9.05 6.73 -6.79
N VAL A 91 -9.50 5.89 -5.86
CA VAL A 91 -10.79 5.19 -5.97
C VAL A 91 -11.96 6.18 -6.05
N SER A 92 -11.91 7.29 -5.33
CA SER A 92 -12.95 8.33 -5.35
C SER A 92 -12.97 9.08 -6.67
N ALA A 93 -11.81 9.31 -7.29
CA ALA A 93 -11.69 9.96 -8.60
C ALA A 93 -12.10 9.06 -9.79
N LEU A 94 -12.24 7.75 -9.57
CA LEU A 94 -12.70 6.78 -10.58
C LEU A 94 -14.23 6.65 -10.65
N ARG A 95 -14.96 7.30 -9.74
CA ARG A 95 -16.42 7.26 -9.67
C ARG A 95 -17.08 8.26 -10.61
#